data_AF-A0A257INI5-F1
#
_entry.id   AF-A0A257INI5-F1
#
_cell.length_a   1.000
_cell.length_b   1.000
_cell.length_c   1.000
_cell.angle_alpha   90.00
_cell.angle_beta   90.00
_cell.angle_gamma   90.00
#
_symmetry.space_group_name_H-M   'P 1'
#
loop_
_entity.id
_entity.type
_entity.pdbx_description
1 polymer ?
#
loop_
_entity_poly.entity_id
_entity_poly.type
_entity_poly.pdbx_seq_one_letter_code
_entity_poly.pdbx_strand_id
1 'polypeptide(L)' 'MLGDKVSFTDYSKYWVGEPKKFNSFWESANETSISRLYGGIHFREALTKGQEMGKKVGENVLKLKFEKE' A
#
# COMPACT_ATOMS: atom_id res chain seq x y z
N MET A 1 11.41 2.42 10.82
CA MET A 1 10.66 2.25 9.55
C MET A 1 11.47 2.81 8.40
N LEU A 2 11.31 2.26 7.19
CA LEU A 2 12.24 2.42 6.06
C LEU A 2 12.23 3.82 5.39
N GLY A 3 11.24 4.67 5.67
CA GLY A 3 11.11 6.03 5.10
C GLY A 3 10.09 6.13 3.95
N ASP A 4 9.72 7.35 3.58
CA ASP A 4 8.62 7.60 2.62
C ASP A 4 9.01 7.47 1.14
N LYS A 5 10.30 7.57 0.80
CA LYS A 5 10.81 7.59 -0.58
C LYS A 5 11.71 6.38 -0.89
N VAL A 6 11.30 5.21 -0.41
CA VAL A 6 12.00 3.96 -0.71
C VAL A 6 11.48 3.41 -2.03
N SER A 7 12.30 3.49 -3.07
CA SER A 7 12.03 2.80 -4.33
C SER A 7 12.29 1.30 -4.17
N PHE A 8 11.45 0.47 -4.79
CA PHE A 8 11.61 -0.98 -4.80
C PHE A 8 10.99 -1.59 -6.06
N THR A 9 11.40 -2.82 -6.38
CA THR A 9 10.77 -3.65 -7.41
C THR A 9 10.03 -4.77 -6.72
N ASP A 10 8.73 -4.87 -6.98
CA ASP A 10 7.86 -5.90 -6.44
C ASP A 10 7.91 -7.16 -7.32
N TYR A 11 8.57 -8.20 -6.81
CA TYR A 11 8.61 -9.53 -7.42
C TYR A 11 7.56 -10.48 -6.83
N SER A 12 6.70 -10.03 -5.90
CA SER A 12 5.78 -10.89 -5.16
C SER A 12 4.76 -11.64 -6.03
N LYS A 13 4.61 -11.27 -7.31
CA LYS A 13 3.67 -11.87 -8.26
C LYS A 13 4.29 -12.17 -9.64
N TYR A 14 5.59 -12.38 -9.73
CA TYR A 14 6.30 -12.57 -11.01
C TYR A 14 5.76 -13.73 -11.88
N TRP A 15 5.08 -14.71 -11.27
CA TRP A 15 4.50 -15.85 -11.99
C TRP A 15 3.17 -15.52 -12.70
N VAL A 16 2.56 -14.35 -12.46
CA VAL A 16 1.34 -13.90 -13.15
C VAL A 16 1.55 -12.65 -14.01
N GLY A 17 2.77 -12.11 -14.06
CA GLY A 17 3.12 -10.93 -14.86
C GLY A 17 4.49 -10.37 -14.50
N GLU A 18 4.94 -9.39 -15.29
CA GLU A 18 6.25 -8.76 -15.06
C GLU A 18 6.34 -8.04 -13.70
N PRO A 19 7.49 -8.12 -13.02
CA PRO A 19 7.74 -7.35 -11.79
C PRO A 19 7.53 -5.85 -12.00
N LYS A 20 6.89 -5.20 -11.03
CA LYS A 20 6.59 -3.76 -11.10
C LYS A 20 7.54 -2.96 -10.23
N LYS A 21 7.97 -1.81 -10.74
CA LYS A 21 8.81 -0.87 -9.99
C LYS A 21 7.96 0.26 -9.42
N PHE A 22 8.18 0.57 -8.15
CA PHE A 22 7.57 1.69 -7.45
C PHE A 22 8.65 2.59 -6.85
N ASN A 23 8.36 3.88 -6.77
CA ASN A 23 9.23 4.90 -6.18
C ASN A 23 8.95 5.14 -4.68
N SER A 24 7.85 4.58 -4.17
CA SER A 24 7.49 4.60 -2.75
C SER A 24 6.46 3.52 -2.41
N PHE A 25 6.35 3.17 -1.13
CA PHE A 25 5.25 2.32 -0.64
C PHE A 25 3.87 2.97 -0.83
N TRP A 26 3.80 4.30 -0.87
CA TRP A 26 2.55 5.02 -1.13
C TRP A 26 2.10 4.89 -2.58
N GLU A 27 3.03 4.89 -3.52
CA GLU A 27 2.72 4.65 -4.94
C GLU A 27 2.14 3.24 -5.14
N SER A 28 2.77 2.21 -4.57
CA SER A 28 2.24 0.84 -4.65
C SER A 28 0.89 0.69 -3.96
N ALA A 29 0.68 1.33 -2.80
CA ALA A 29 -0.60 1.33 -2.10
C ALA A 29 -1.72 2.02 -2.91
N ASN A 30 -1.41 3.13 -3.58
CA ASN A 30 -2.37 3.83 -4.45
C ASN A 30 -2.73 3.00 -5.68
N GLU A 31 -1.76 2.37 -6.34
CA GLU A 31 -2.01 1.47 -7.46
C GLU A 31 -2.87 0.26 -7.03
N THR A 32 -2.56 -0.31 -5.86
CA THR A 32 -3.32 -1.43 -5.29
C THR A 32 -4.77 -1.02 -4.99
N SER A 33 -4.98 0.16 -4.41
CA SER A 33 -6.32 0.70 -4.13
C SER A 33 -7.14 0.85 -5.41
N ILE A 34 -6.61 1.55 -6.43
CA ILE A 34 -7.36 1.79 -7.67
C ILE A 34 -7.63 0.51 -8.47
N SER A 35 -6.77 -0.51 -8.36
CA SER A 35 -6.97 -1.82 -9.01
C SER A 35 -8.32 -2.46 -8.67
N ARG A 36 -8.86 -2.19 -7.48
CA ARG A 36 -10.14 -2.73 -7.01
C ARG A 36 -11.34 -2.16 -7.77
N LEU A 37 -11.22 -0.91 -8.22
CA LEU A 37 -12.20 -0.30 -9.11
C LEU A 37 -12.10 -0.89 -10.51
N TYR A 38 -10.88 -1.06 -11.05
CA TYR A 38 -10.68 -1.68 -12.36
C TYR A 38 -11.16 -3.14 -12.40
N GLY A 39 -11.05 -3.85 -11.28
CA GLY A 39 -11.63 -5.19 -11.11
C GLY A 39 -13.15 -5.21 -10.95
N GLY A 40 -13.83 -4.06 -10.87
CA GLY A 40 -15.29 -3.98 -10.78
C GLY A 40 -15.88 -4.44 -9.44
N ILE A 41 -15.06 -4.52 -8.38
CA ILE A 41 -15.45 -5.12 -7.09
C ILE A 41 -15.55 -4.12 -5.93
N HIS A 42 -15.18 -2.85 -6.15
CA HIS A 42 -15.37 -1.79 -5.15
C HIS A 42 -15.75 -0.46 -5.82
N PHE A 43 -16.66 0.29 -5.19
CA PHE A 43 -16.98 1.67 -5.57
C PHE A 43 -15.85 2.64 -5.18
N ARG A 44 -15.68 3.73 -5.93
CA ARG A 44 -14.63 4.75 -5.71
C ARG A 44 -14.61 5.27 -4.27
N GLU A 45 -15.77 5.50 -3.67
CA GLU A 45 -15.87 6.00 -2.29
C GLU A 45 -15.24 5.05 -1.27
N ALA A 46 -15.41 3.74 -1.46
CA ALA A 46 -14.83 2.72 -0.59
C ALA A 46 -13.29 2.73 -0.63
N LEU A 47 -12.71 3.03 -1.79
CA LEU A 47 -11.25 3.16 -1.95
C LEU A 47 -10.74 4.37 -1.15
N THR A 48 -11.33 5.55 -1.36
CA THR A 48 -10.90 6.78 -0.69
C THR A 48 -11.03 6.67 0.83
N LYS A 49 -12.22 6.27 1.33
CA LYS A 49 -12.44 6.10 2.77
C LYS A 49 -11.57 5.00 3.37
N GLY A 50 -11.37 3.90 2.64
CA GLY A 50 -10.52 2.79 3.06
C GLY A 50 -9.05 3.21 3.23
N GLN A 51 -8.51 3.99 2.28
CA GLN A 51 -7.15 4.51 2.38
C GLN A 51 -6.99 5.49 3.55
N GLU A 52 -7.94 6.40 3.77
CA GLU A 52 -7.93 7.31 4.92
C GLU A 52 -7.94 6.53 6.26
N MET A 53 -8.77 5.48 6.34
CA MET A 53 -8.84 4.63 7.53
C MET A 53 -7.54 3.85 7.75
N GLY A 54 -7.00 3.23 6.69
CA GLY A 54 -5.75 2.47 6.76
C GLY A 54 -4.58 3.33 7.23
N LYS A 55 -4.50 4.59 6.78
CA LYS A 55 -3.50 5.56 7.27
C LYS A 55 -3.62 5.79 8.77
N LYS A 56 -4.83 6.05 9.29
CA LYS A 56 -5.08 6.26 10.72
C LYS A 56 -4.71 5.02 11.55
N VAL A 57 -5.02 3.82 11.05
CA VAL A 57 -4.64 2.56 11.71
C VAL A 57 -3.11 2.44 11.77
N GLY A 58 -2.41 2.64 10.66
CA GLY A 58 -0.96 2.60 10.60
C GLY A 58 -0.31 3.61 11.54
N GLU A 59 -0.80 4.86 11.57
CA GLU A 59 -0.34 5.90 12.49
C GLU A 59 -0.52 5.52 13.96
N ASN A 60 -1.60 4.82 14.32
CA ASN A 60 -1.82 4.34 15.67
C ASN A 60 -0.90 3.16 16.03
N VAL A 61 -0.68 2.22 15.10
CA VAL A 61 0.26 1.11 15.30
C VAL A 61 1.69 1.61 15.48
N LEU A 62 2.11 2.65 14.75
CA LEU A 62 3.44 3.24 14.88
C LEU A 62 3.70 3.92 16.24
N LYS A 63 2.65 4.24 17.00
CA LYS A 63 2.79 4.77 18.38
C LYS A 63 3.05 3.67 19.41
N LEU A 64 2.90 2.40 19.04
CA LEU A 64 3.19 1.29 19.93
C LEU A 64 4.70 1.23 20.22
N LYS A 65 5.03 0.82 21.44
CA LYS A 65 6.41 0.54 21.84
C LYS A 65 6.78 -0.86 21.38
N PHE A 66 7.50 -0.94 20.27
CA PHE A 66 8.08 -2.19 19.81
C PHE A 66 9.30 -2.53 20.67
N GLU A 67 9.48 -3.81 20.99
CA GLU A 67 10.71 -4.28 21.59
C GLU A 67 11.88 -3.96 20.65
N LYS A 68 12.96 -3.46 21.23
CA LYS A 68 14.22 -3.29 20.50
C LYS A 68 15.04 -4.53 20.81
N GLU A 69 15.46 -5.24 19.75
CA GLU A 69 16.52 -6.24 19.86
C GLU A 69 17.82 -5.61 20.36
#